data_AF-A0A2M8FR50-F1
#
_entry.id   AF-A0A2M8FR50-F1
#
_cell.length_a   1.000
_cell.length_b   1.000
_cell.length_c   1.000
_cell.angle_alpha   90.00
_cell.angle_beta   90.00
_cell.angle_gamma   90.00
#
_symmetry.space_group_name_H-M   'P 1'
#
loop_
_entity.id
_entity.type
_entity.pdbx_description
1 polymer ?
#
loop_
_entity_poly.entity_id
_entity_poly.type
_entity_poly.pdbx_seq_one_letter_code
_entity_poly.pdbx_strand_id
1 'polypeptide(L)' 'MAEITLRIPDTKLNFFMELIQQLGFEVNVNDLPISEEHKKFVMNRIKTAKKEDYVSWEEARKQLKFKKKK' A
#
# COMPACT_ATOMS: atom_id res chain seq x y z
N MET A 1 19.46 -14.71 -16.84
CA MET A 1 19.48 -13.31 -16.38
C MET A 1 20.29 -13.27 -15.10
N ALA A 2 21.10 -12.24 -14.88
CA ALA A 2 21.89 -12.09 -13.66
C ALA A 2 21.09 -11.27 -12.64
N GLU A 3 20.93 -11.78 -11.43
CA GLU A 3 20.27 -11.09 -10.33
C GLU A 3 21.32 -10.47 -9.41
N ILE A 4 21.10 -9.22 -9.02
CA ILE A 4 22.02 -8.46 -8.16
C ILE A 4 21.25 -7.99 -6.93
N THR A 5 21.69 -8.41 -5.75
CA THR A 5 21.15 -7.93 -4.46
C THR A 5 21.96 -6.73 -3.99
N LEU A 6 21.31 -5.57 -3.87
CA LEU A 6 21.94 -4.30 -3.48
C LEU A 6 21.51 -3.91 -2.05
N ARG A 7 22.48 -3.52 -1.21
CA ARG A 7 22.21 -2.94 0.11
C ARG A 7 22.27 -1.42 -0.01
N ILE A 8 21.14 -0.76 0.19
CA ILE A 8 21.00 0.68 0.03
C ILE A 8 20.65 1.28 1.40
N PRO A 9 21.27 2.40 1.79
CA PRO A 9 20.84 3.13 2.99
C PRO A 9 19.39 3.57 2.87
N ASP A 10 18.60 3.43 3.93
CA ASP A 10 17.16 3.76 3.93
C ASP A 10 16.87 5.19 3.46
N THR A 11 17.76 6.14 3.81
CA THR A 11 17.67 7.55 3.39
C THR A 11 17.71 7.75 1.87
N LYS A 12 18.27 6.78 1.13
CA LYS A 12 18.41 6.82 -0.34
C LYS A 12 17.47 5.86 -1.06
N LEU A 13 16.66 5.08 -0.33
CA LEU A 13 15.75 4.10 -0.93
C LEU A 13 14.75 4.76 -1.88
N ASN A 14 14.14 5.88 -1.46
CA ASN A 14 13.12 6.56 -2.27
C ASN A 14 13.69 7.03 -3.62
N PHE A 15 14.86 7.68 -3.58
CA PHE A 15 15.57 8.10 -4.80
C PHE A 15 15.92 6.92 -5.71
N PHE A 16 16.40 5.81 -5.12
CA PHE A 16 16.77 4.64 -5.89
C PHE A 16 15.55 3.99 -6.56
N MET A 17 14.42 3.90 -5.86
CA MET A 17 13.17 3.37 -6.42
C MET A 17 12.67 4.22 -7.60
N GLU A 18 12.71 5.55 -7.48
CA GLU A 18 12.34 6.46 -8.56
C GLU A 18 13.24 6.29 -9.80
N LEU A 19 14.55 6.19 -9.60
CA LEU A 19 15.51 5.96 -10.68
C LEU A 19 15.24 4.63 -11.40
N ILE A 20 15.05 3.55 -10.64
CA ILE A 20 14.86 2.21 -11.18
C ILE A 20 13.52 2.10 -11.94
N GLN A 21 12.48 2.81 -11.47
CA GLN A 21 11.22 2.96 -12.20
C GLN A 21 11.41 3.72 -13.52
N GLN A 22 12.18 4.81 -13.54
CA GLN A 22 12.49 5.55 -14.78
C GLN A 22 13.27 4.72 -15.79
N LEU A 23 14.14 3.83 -15.32
CA LEU A 23 14.93 2.93 -16.15
C LEU A 23 14.15 1.70 -16.64
N GLY A 24 12.91 1.51 -16.18
CA GLY A 24 12.02 0.44 -16.63
C GLY A 24 12.36 -0.95 -16.09
N PHE A 25 13.09 -1.04 -14.97
CA PHE A 25 13.40 -2.32 -14.34
C PHE A 25 12.24 -2.83 -13.49
N GLU A 26 12.03 -4.15 -13.51
CA GLU A 26 11.09 -4.82 -12.62
C GLU A 26 11.69 -4.90 -11.20
N VAL A 27 11.03 -4.26 -10.23
CA VAL A 27 11.46 -4.30 -8.84
C VAL A 27 10.63 -5.34 -8.09
N ASN A 28 11.30 -6.34 -7.52
CA ASN A 28 10.65 -7.33 -6.68
C ASN A 28 10.61 -6.82 -5.24
N VAL A 29 9.51 -6.14 -4.90
CA VAL A 29 9.30 -5.46 -3.63
C VAL A 29 8.62 -6.42 -2.63
N ASN A 30 9.21 -7.58 -2.39
CA ASN A 30 8.58 -8.59 -1.52
C ASN A 30 8.71 -8.27 -0.02
N ASP A 31 9.65 -7.40 0.36
CA ASP A 31 9.97 -7.11 1.77
C ASP A 31 10.11 -5.61 2.04
N LEU A 32 9.16 -4.78 1.58
CA LEU A 32 9.12 -3.42 2.13
C LEU A 32 8.77 -3.50 3.62
N PRO A 33 9.63 -2.98 4.52
CA PRO A 33 9.28 -2.88 5.91
C PRO A 33 8.07 -1.95 6.04
N ILE A 34 6.90 -2.52 6.37
CA ILE A 34 5.71 -1.73 6.67
C ILE A 34 6.05 -0.87 7.89
N SER A 35 6.04 0.47 7.70
CA SER A 35 6.26 1.43 8.79
C SER A 35 5.41 1.10 10.00
N GLU A 36 5.99 1.21 11.20
CA GLU A 36 5.27 1.01 12.46
C GLU A 36 4.07 1.95 12.60
N GLU A 37 4.13 3.15 12.02
CA GLU A 37 3.03 4.11 12.01
C GLU A 37 1.83 3.59 11.20
N HIS A 38 2.08 3.00 10.02
CA HIS A 38 1.04 2.35 9.22
C HIS A 38 0.43 1.17 9.97
N LYS A 39 1.25 0.36 10.67
CA LYS A 39 0.74 -0.74 11.51
C LYS A 39 -0.15 -0.22 12.64
N LYS A 40 0.28 0.82 13.37
CA LYS A 40 -0.50 1.44 14.46
C LYS A 40 -1.83 1.98 13.95
N PHE A 41 -1.85 2.63 12.79
CA PHE A 41 -3.07 3.15 12.19
C PHE A 41 -4.08 2.05 11.87
N VAL A 42 -3.64 0.97 11.21
CA VAL A 42 -4.50 -0.20 10.92
C VAL A 42 -4.99 -0.85 12.21
N MET A 43 -4.10 -1.04 13.19
CA MET A 43 -4.46 -1.66 14.47
C MET A 43 -5.50 -0.83 15.24
N ASN A 44 -5.37 0.50 15.22
CA ASN A 44 -6.35 1.39 15.83
C ASN A 44 -7.71 1.29 15.13
N ARG A 45 -7.74 1.24 13.78
CA ARG A 45 -8.99 1.06 13.03
C ARG A 45 -9.68 -0.25 13.38
N ILE A 46 -8.94 -1.34 13.54
CA ILE A 46 -9.51 -2.63 13.96
C ILE A 46 -10.11 -2.53 15.36
N LYS A 47 -9.42 -1.88 16.30
CA LYS A 47 -9.89 -1.72 17.68
C LYS A 47 -11.13 -0.82 17.79
N THR A 48 -11.22 0.22 16.97
CA THR A 48 -12.34 1.19 17.01
C THR A 48 -13.49 0.82 16.09
N ALA A 49 -13.35 -0.22 15.27
CA ALA A 49 -14.41 -0.67 14.37
C ALA A 49 -15.60 -1.21 15.17
N LYS A 50 -16.76 -0.57 15.00
CA LYS A 50 -18.01 -1.01 15.62
C LYS A 50 -18.70 -1.99 14.68
N LYS A 51 -19.25 -3.06 15.24
CA LYS A 51 -20.03 -4.05 14.46
C LYS A 51 -21.25 -3.43 13.78
N GLU A 52 -21.78 -2.35 14.35
CA GLU A 52 -22.91 -1.57 13.80
C GLU A 52 -22.56 -0.88 12.47
N ASP A 53 -21.29 -0.59 12.22
CA ASP A 53 -20.82 0.03 10.98
C ASP A 53 -20.61 -1.02 9.86
N TYR A 54 -20.78 -2.31 10.17
CA TYR A 54 -20.63 -3.38 9.20
C TYR A 54 -21.94 -3.59 8.44
N VAL A 55 -21.86 -3.43 7.12
CA VAL A 55 -22.97 -3.71 6.20
C VAL A 55 -22.60 -4.90 5.33
N SER A 56 -23.62 -5.61 4.84
CA SER A 56 -23.38 -6.66 3.85
C SER A 56 -22.80 -6.05 2.56
N TRP A 57 -22.08 -6.86 1.79
CA TRP A 57 -21.56 -6.42 0.50
C TRP A 57 -22.67 -5.94 -0.44
N GLU A 58 -23.83 -6.59 -0.41
CA GLU A 58 -24.99 -6.21 -1.24
C GLU A 58 -25.51 -4.81 -0.90
N GLU A 59 -25.54 -4.44 0.38
CA GLU A 59 -25.94 -3.11 0.85
C GLU A 59 -24.88 -2.06 0.54
N ALA A 60 -23.60 -2.37 0.81
CA ALA A 60 -22.48 -1.49 0.48
C ALA A 60 -22.46 -1.14 -1.01
N ARG A 61 -22.63 -2.15 -1.88
CA ARG A 61 -22.61 -1.98 -3.33
C ARG A 61 -23.67 -1.01 -3.83
N LYS A 62 -24.85 -0.95 -3.21
CA LYS A 62 -25.92 0.00 -3.55
C LYS A 62 -25.56 1.44 -3.21
N GLN A 63 -24.71 1.64 -2.19
CA GLN A 63 -24.26 2.96 -1.73
C GLN A 63 -23.09 3.52 -2.57
N LEU A 64 -22.31 2.64 -3.21
CA LEU A 64 -21.20 3.01 -4.08
C LEU A 64 -21.72 3.59 -5.40
N LYS A 65 -22.01 4.90 -5.41
CA LYS A 65 -22.29 5.64 -6.64
C LYS A 65 -20.97 6.04 -7.31
N PHE A 66 -20.65 5.38 -8.42
CA PHE A 66 -19.54 5.83 -9.26
C PHE A 66 -19.83 7.24 -9.78
N LYS A 67 -18.95 8.20 -9.48
CA LYS A 67 -19.01 9.51 -10.13
C LYS A 67 -18.82 9.28 -11.62
N LYS A 68 -19.84 9.53 -12.44
CA LYS A 68 -19.66 9.68 -13.89
C LYS A 68 -18.63 10.79 -14.08
N LYS A 69 -17.50 10.47 -14.73
CA LYS A 69 -16.59 11.50 -15.24
C LYS A 69 -17.42 12.41 -16.17
N LYS A 70 -17.47 13.70 -15.82
CA LYS A 70 -17.91 14.75 -16.76
C LYS A 70 -16.76 15.02 -17.72
#